data_AF-U2PLV5-F1
#
_entry.id   AF-U2PLV5-F1
#
_cell.length_a   1.000
_cell.length_b   1.000
_cell.length_c   1.000
_cell.angle_alpha   90.00
_cell.angle_beta   90.00
_cell.angle_gamma   90.00
#
_symmetry.space_group_name_H-M   'P 1'
#
loop_
_entity.id
_entity.type
_entity.pdbx_description
1 polymer ?
#
loop_
_entity_poly.entity_id
_entity_poly.type
_entity_poly.pdbx_seq_one_letter_code
_entity_poly.pdbx_strand_id
1 'polypeptide(L)'
;MGAATELMSLEKYDYAGMNPPFDRTNPREIAVRSSLRYMRSITAPTFHFEGKDGSQPVYRVMQKVADKYQIPFKSYEITGGNHFNIIYPLTTMIGQKILADTGAKTNIQFSDGDLDVISKGIVK
;
A
#
# COMPACT_ATOMS: atom_id res chain seq x y z
N MET A 1 9.21 24.56 6.82
CA MET A 1 8.04 23.76 7.26
C MET A 1 8.54 22.41 7.73
N GLY A 2 8.12 21.93 8.91
CA GLY A 2 8.58 20.64 9.46
C GLY A 2 7.92 19.44 8.77
N ALA A 3 8.53 18.26 8.89
CA ALA A 3 8.05 17.02 8.28
C ALA A 3 6.59 16.65 8.64
N ALA A 4 6.15 17.00 9.86
CA ALA A 4 4.77 16.78 10.31
C ALA A 4 3.76 17.65 9.53
N THR A 5 4.10 18.91 9.25
CA THR A 5 3.26 19.84 8.49
C THR A 5 3.09 19.40 7.03
N GLU A 6 4.10 18.76 6.46
CA GLU A 6 4.05 18.26 5.09
C GLU A 6 3.08 17.07 4.96
N LEU A 7 3.16 16.08 5.85
CA LEU A 7 2.23 14.94 5.84
C LEU A 7 0.77 15.38 6.02
N MET A 8 0.53 16.36 6.89
CA MET A 8 -0.81 16.95 7.07
C MET A 8 -1.39 17.52 5.77
N SER A 9 -0.54 18.07 4.89
CA SER A 9 -1.00 18.62 3.60
C SER A 9 -1.31 17.55 2.55
N LEU A 10 -0.85 16.31 2.78
CA LEU A 10 -1.06 15.17 1.90
C LEU A 10 -2.32 14.36 2.26
N GLU A 11 -2.89 14.50 3.46
CA GLU A 11 -4.07 13.75 3.92
C GLU A 11 -5.28 13.89 2.98
N LYS A 12 -5.37 15.00 2.24
CA LYS A 12 -6.37 15.23 1.19
C LYS A 12 -6.37 14.16 0.10
N TYR A 13 -5.26 13.45 -0.11
CA TYR A 13 -5.13 12.40 -1.12
C TYR A 13 -5.71 11.06 -0.65
N ASP A 14 -5.90 10.84 0.66
CA ASP A 14 -6.42 9.55 1.18
C ASP A 14 -7.85 9.25 0.71
N TYR A 15 -8.66 10.30 0.50
CA TYR A 15 -10.06 10.18 0.09
C TYR A 15 -10.35 10.83 -1.26
N ALA A 16 -9.32 11.06 -2.08
CA ALA A 16 -9.49 11.62 -3.40
C ALA A 16 -10.37 10.68 -4.25
N GLY A 17 -11.46 11.20 -4.83
CA GLY A 17 -12.39 10.40 -5.63
C GLY A 17 -13.31 9.45 -4.85
N MET A 18 -13.31 9.50 -3.52
CA MET A 18 -14.15 8.63 -2.67
C MET A 18 -15.28 9.42 -1.99
N ASN A 19 -16.36 8.73 -1.59
CA ASN A 19 -17.44 9.30 -0.76
C ASN A 19 -17.63 8.49 0.54
N PRO A 20 -16.65 8.50 1.45
CA PRO A 20 -16.74 7.79 2.72
C PRO A 20 -17.84 8.37 3.63
N PRO A 21 -18.39 7.58 4.58
CA PRO A 21 -19.48 7.98 5.46
C PRO A 21 -19.00 8.85 6.64
N PHE A 22 -18.26 9.94 6.38
CA PHE A 22 -17.86 10.94 7.37
C PHE A 22 -17.74 12.33 6.74
N ASP A 23 -17.74 13.38 7.57
CA ASP A 23 -17.61 14.76 7.12
C ASP A 23 -16.18 15.08 6.65
N ARG A 24 -16.00 15.19 5.34
CA ARG A 24 -14.71 15.52 4.70
C ARG A 24 -14.36 17.01 4.74
N THR A 25 -15.25 17.85 5.24
CA THR A 25 -14.95 19.27 5.49
C THR A 25 -14.40 19.49 6.89
N ASN A 26 -14.57 18.52 7.79
CA ASN A 26 -14.00 18.55 9.13
C ASN A 26 -12.56 18.02 9.11
N PRO A 27 -11.54 18.87 9.34
CA PRO A 27 -10.14 18.45 9.30
C PRO A 27 -9.79 17.43 10.40
N ARG A 28 -10.55 17.38 11.50
CA ARG A 28 -10.33 16.34 12.53
C ARG A 28 -10.76 14.96 12.05
N GLU A 29 -11.85 14.88 11.29
CA GLU A 29 -12.34 13.60 10.74
C GLU A 29 -11.35 13.01 9.73
N ILE A 30 -10.73 13.86 8.91
CA ILE A 30 -9.64 13.48 8.01
C ILE A 30 -8.43 13.04 8.81
N ALA A 31 -7.97 13.86 9.76
CA ALA A 31 -6.74 13.62 10.50
C ALA A 31 -6.72 12.27 11.22
N VAL A 32 -7.82 11.87 11.86
CA VAL A 32 -7.87 10.62 12.63
C VAL A 32 -7.99 9.36 11.77
N ARG A 33 -8.30 9.48 10.47
CA ARG A 33 -8.46 8.33 9.56
C ARG A 33 -7.42 8.30 8.44
N SER A 34 -6.63 9.36 8.30
CA SER A 34 -5.61 9.48 7.27
C SER A 34 -4.49 8.46 7.46
N SER A 35 -4.31 7.55 6.52
CA SER A 35 -3.16 6.64 6.52
C SER A 35 -1.85 7.40 6.26
N LEU A 36 -1.88 8.42 5.39
CA LEU A 36 -0.72 9.28 5.09
C LEU A 36 -0.17 9.98 6.34
N ARG A 37 -1.04 10.44 7.24
CA ARG A 37 -0.64 11.07 8.51
C ARG A 37 0.19 10.15 9.38
N TYR A 38 -0.18 8.86 9.41
CA TYR A 38 0.43 7.87 10.29
C TYR A 38 1.53 7.04 9.62
N MET A 39 1.88 7.30 8.36
CA MET A 39 2.95 6.58 7.64
C MET A 39 4.24 6.39 8.45
N ARG A 40 4.64 7.39 9.24
CA ARG A 40 5.87 7.32 10.06
C ARG A 40 5.79 6.37 11.27
N SER A 41 4.61 5.83 11.59
CA SER A 41 4.46 4.80 12.62
C SER A 41 4.77 3.39 12.11
N ILE A 42 5.02 3.22 10.81
CA ILE A 42 5.42 1.92 10.25
C ILE A 42 6.87 1.62 10.67
N THR A 43 7.05 0.58 11.49
CA THR A 43 8.37 0.16 12.02
C THR A 43 8.82 -1.20 11.49
N ALA A 44 8.00 -1.88 10.70
CA ALA A 44 8.30 -3.20 10.12
C ALA A 44 8.04 -3.17 8.61
N PRO A 45 8.72 -4.03 7.82
CA PRO A 45 8.47 -4.18 6.39
C PRO A 45 6.97 -4.34 6.12
N THR A 46 6.40 -3.39 5.40
CA THR A 46 4.98 -3.33 5.05
C THR A 46 4.87 -3.31 3.53
N PHE A 47 4.16 -4.29 2.99
CA PHE A 47 3.95 -4.43 1.55
C PHE A 47 2.48 -4.19 1.23
N HIS A 48 2.23 -3.29 0.29
CA HIS A 48 0.92 -2.99 -0.24
C HIS A 48 0.85 -3.45 -1.70
N PHE A 49 -0.26 -4.08 -2.09
CA PHE A 49 -0.49 -4.57 -3.43
C PHE A 49 -1.84 -4.08 -3.93
N GLU A 50 -1.88 -3.54 -5.14
CA GLU A 50 -3.11 -3.10 -5.78
C GLU A 50 -3.06 -3.47 -7.26
N GLY A 51 -4.23 -3.76 -7.84
CA GLY A 51 -4.32 -3.92 -9.29
C GLY A 51 -4.02 -2.60 -9.98
N LYS A 52 -3.21 -2.62 -11.05
CA LYS A 52 -2.93 -1.41 -11.82
C LYS A 52 -4.21 -0.79 -12.40
N ASP A 53 -5.18 -1.61 -12.76
CA ASP A 53 -6.46 -1.19 -13.32
C ASP A 53 -7.40 -0.73 -12.19
N GLY A 54 -7.54 0.59 -12.07
CA GLY A 54 -8.34 1.21 -11.01
C GLY A 54 -7.55 1.54 -9.73
N SER A 55 -6.21 1.49 -9.77
CA SER A 55 -5.37 1.84 -8.62
C SER A 55 -5.68 3.25 -8.10
N GLN A 56 -5.87 3.39 -6.79
CA GLN A 56 -6.03 4.71 -6.18
C GLN A 56 -4.68 5.48 -6.17
N PRO A 57 -4.69 6.81 -6.43
CA PRO A 57 -3.46 7.59 -6.50
C PRO A 57 -2.73 7.72 -5.15
N VAL A 58 -3.44 7.51 -4.03
CA VAL A 58 -2.90 7.63 -2.67
C VAL A 58 -1.67 6.76 -2.45
N TYR A 59 -1.63 5.55 -3.00
CA TYR A 59 -0.53 4.61 -2.75
C TYR A 59 0.79 5.07 -3.39
N ARG A 60 0.72 5.78 -4.52
CA ARG A 60 1.89 6.42 -5.14
C ARG A 60 2.41 7.58 -4.28
N VAL A 61 1.51 8.30 -3.61
CA VAL A 61 1.88 9.34 -2.63
C VAL A 61 2.52 8.71 -1.40
N MET A 62 1.95 7.62 -0.87
CA MET A 62 2.52 6.86 0.26
C MET A 62 3.92 6.33 -0.09
N GLN A 63 4.14 5.82 -1.30
CA GLN A 63 5.47 5.38 -1.75
C GLN A 63 6.49 6.54 -1.76
N LYS A 64 6.12 7.70 -2.32
CA LYS A 64 6.99 8.89 -2.30
C LYS A 64 7.33 9.35 -0.88
N VAL A 65 6.36 9.29 0.03
CA VAL A 65 6.56 9.58 1.46
C VAL A 65 7.52 8.56 2.08
N ALA A 66 7.33 7.27 1.77
CA ALA A 66 8.19 6.21 2.27
C ALA A 66 9.64 6.37 1.80
N ASP A 67 9.85 6.66 0.52
CA ASP A 67 11.19 6.88 -0.03
C ASP A 67 11.85 8.13 0.58
N LYS A 68 11.09 9.22 0.74
CA LYS A 68 11.61 10.46 1.36
C LYS A 68 12.05 10.28 2.80
N TYR A 69 11.26 9.54 3.59
CA TYR A 69 11.48 9.39 5.03
C TYR A 69 12.11 8.04 5.42
N GLN A 70 12.53 7.23 4.43
CA GLN A 70 13.12 5.91 4.63
C GLN A 70 12.23 4.98 5.49
N ILE A 71 10.91 5.05 5.25
CA ILE A 71 9.91 4.21 5.93
C ILE A 71 9.93 2.83 5.24
N PRO A 72 9.89 1.70 5.98
CA PRO A 72 9.93 0.37 5.40
C PRO A 72 8.57 -0.03 4.80
N PHE A 73 8.08 0.77 3.85
CA PHE A 73 6.85 0.57 3.10
C PHE A 73 7.14 0.45 1.60
N LYS A 74 6.57 -0.57 0.96
CA LYS A 74 6.61 -0.74 -0.50
C LYS A 74 5.21 -0.99 -1.05
N SER A 75 4.82 -0.23 -2.06
CA SER A 75 3.59 -0.43 -2.81
C SER A 75 3.91 -0.99 -4.20
N TYR A 76 3.20 -2.05 -4.58
CA TYR A 76 3.30 -2.69 -5.88
C TYR A 76 1.99 -2.58 -6.65
N GLU A 77 2.07 -2.22 -7.92
CA GLU A 77 0.95 -2.23 -8.86
C GLU A 77 1.05 -3.44 -9.77
N ILE A 78 0.05 -4.33 -9.73
CA ILE A 78 0.05 -5.58 -10.50
C ILE A 78 -0.53 -5.34 -11.90
N THR A 79 0.29 -5.57 -12.93
CA THR A 79 -0.12 -5.44 -14.34
C THR A 79 -1.24 -6.43 -14.68
N GLY A 80 -2.27 -5.97 -15.38
CA GLY A 80 -3.46 -6.77 -15.73
C GLY A 80 -4.40 -7.06 -14.55
N GLY A 81 -4.05 -6.54 -13.37
CA GLY A 81 -4.83 -6.68 -12.15
C GLY A 81 -5.76 -5.51 -11.89
N ASN A 82 -6.91 -5.79 -11.30
CA ASN A 82 -7.79 -4.84 -10.64
C ASN A 82 -7.87 -5.16 -9.13
N HIS A 83 -8.72 -4.44 -8.41
CA HIS A 83 -8.88 -4.61 -6.96
C HIS A 83 -9.21 -6.06 -6.52
N PHE A 84 -9.84 -6.86 -7.37
CA PHE A 84 -10.38 -8.17 -7.02
C PHE A 84 -9.60 -9.35 -7.62
N ASN A 85 -9.26 -9.28 -8.90
CA ASN A 85 -8.68 -10.43 -9.60
C ASN A 85 -7.24 -10.75 -9.19
N ILE A 86 -6.58 -9.83 -8.46
CA ILE A 86 -5.25 -10.06 -7.90
C ILE A 86 -5.28 -10.92 -6.64
N ILE A 87 -6.42 -11.00 -5.95
CA ILE A 87 -6.50 -11.57 -4.59
C ILE A 87 -6.01 -13.03 -4.60
N TYR A 88 -6.50 -13.84 -5.53
CA TYR A 88 -6.14 -15.26 -5.60
C TYR A 88 -4.64 -15.50 -5.86
N PRO A 89 -4.04 -15.00 -6.97
CA PRO A 89 -2.62 -15.24 -7.22
C PRO A 89 -1.70 -14.60 -6.17
N LEU A 90 -2.06 -13.41 -5.66
CA LEU A 90 -1.30 -12.73 -4.61
C LEU A 90 -1.30 -13.52 -3.30
N THR A 91 -2.48 -13.88 -2.79
CA THR A 91 -2.59 -14.59 -1.51
C THR A 91 -1.99 -15.98 -1.57
N THR A 92 -2.06 -16.66 -2.73
CA THR A 92 -1.38 -17.94 -2.96
C THR A 92 0.13 -17.80 -2.79
N MET A 93 0.74 -16.81 -3.44
CA MET A 93 2.18 -16.54 -3.30
C MET A 93 2.58 -16.15 -1.87
N ILE A 94 1.80 -15.27 -1.22
CA ILE A 94 2.05 -14.88 0.17
C ILE A 94 2.02 -16.12 1.07
N GLY A 95 1.02 -16.98 0.90
CA GLY A 95 0.91 -18.24 1.64
C GLY A 95 2.13 -19.15 1.44
N GLN A 96 2.60 -19.31 0.21
CA GLN A 96 3.81 -20.08 -0.09
C GLN A 96 5.06 -19.49 0.58
N LYS A 97 5.23 -18.16 0.54
CA LYS A 97 6.36 -17.48 1.21
C LYS A 97 6.30 -17.63 2.73
N ILE A 98 5.10 -17.53 3.34
CA ILE A 98 4.91 -17.75 4.77
C ILE A 98 5.31 -19.19 5.15
N LEU A 99 4.88 -20.20 4.38
CA LEU A 99 5.24 -21.59 4.65
C LEU A 99 6.73 -21.87 4.49
N ALA A 100 7.40 -21.16 3.58
CA ALA A 100 8.84 -21.29 3.36
C ALA A 100 9.70 -20.51 4.38
N ASP A 101 9.14 -19.49 5.03
CA ASP A 101 9.83 -18.62 5.98
C ASP A 101 9.92 -19.28 7.37
N THR A 102 10.85 -20.22 7.50
CA THR A 102 11.10 -21.00 8.74
C THR A 102 12.24 -20.43 9.59
N GLY A 103 12.76 -19.25 9.23
CA GLY A 103 13.86 -18.59 9.94
C GLY A 103 13.45 -18.02 11.29
N ALA A 104 14.44 -17.75 12.15
CA ALA A 104 14.21 -17.13 13.46
C ALA A 104 13.68 -15.67 13.38
N LYS A 105 13.77 -15.05 12.20
CA LYS A 105 13.21 -13.73 11.88
C LYS A 105 12.60 -13.82 10.49
N THR A 106 11.51 -13.09 10.26
CA THR A 106 10.88 -13.07 8.94
C THR A 106 11.82 -12.51 7.87
N ASN A 107 11.86 -13.17 6.72
CA ASN A 107 12.62 -12.72 5.55
C ASN A 107 11.76 -12.68 4.29
N ILE A 108 10.45 -12.50 4.44
CA ILE A 108 9.53 -12.37 3.31
C ILE A 108 9.86 -11.09 2.53
N GLN A 109 10.14 -11.28 1.24
CA GLN A 109 10.42 -10.21 0.29
C GLN A 109 9.69 -10.48 -1.03
N PHE A 110 9.46 -9.41 -1.79
CA PHE A 110 8.81 -9.43 -3.09
C PHE A 110 9.72 -8.78 -4.14
N SER A 111 9.97 -9.52 -5.20
CA SER A 111 10.80 -9.15 -6.35
C SER A 111 9.95 -8.89 -7.58
N ASP A 112 10.53 -8.32 -8.64
CA ASP A 112 9.83 -8.16 -9.92
C ASP A 112 9.37 -9.50 -10.51
N GLY A 113 10.12 -10.59 -10.28
CA GLY A 113 9.72 -11.93 -10.66
C GLY A 113 8.48 -12.43 -9.91
N ASP A 114 8.34 -12.04 -8.64
CA ASP A 114 7.13 -12.32 -7.86
C ASP A 114 5.91 -11.60 -8.47
N LEU A 115 6.08 -10.33 -8.85
CA LEU A 115 5.00 -9.54 -9.46
C LEU A 115 4.57 -10.10 -10.82
N ASP A 116 5.53 -10.60 -11.62
CA ASP A 116 5.26 -11.25 -12.90
C ASP A 116 4.47 -12.56 -12.73
N VAL A 117 4.84 -13.39 -11.75
CA VAL A 117 4.10 -14.62 -11.43
C VAL A 117 2.67 -14.28 -10.97
N ILE A 118 2.49 -13.27 -10.12
CA ILE A 118 1.16 -12.81 -9.70
C ILE A 118 0.35 -12.37 -10.92
N SER A 119 0.93 -11.53 -11.78
CA SER A 119 0.27 -11.00 -12.99
C SER A 119 -0.17 -12.11 -13.94
N LYS A 120 0.67 -13.12 -14.17
CA LYS A 120 0.35 -14.28 -15.01
C LYS A 120 -0.71 -15.20 -14.42
N GLY A 121 -0.86 -15.21 -13.09
CA GLY A 121 -1.87 -15.99 -12.38
C GLY A 121 -3.26 -15.35 -12.35
N ILE A 122 -3.44 -14.16 -12.92
CA ILE A 122 -4.74 -13.48 -12.99
C ILE A 122 -5.63 -14.18 -14.01
N VAL A 123 -6.78 -14.67 -13.55
CA VAL A 123 -7.87 -15.16 -14.40
C VAL A 123 -8.74 -13.96 -14.80
N LYS A 124 -8.99 -13.81 -16.10
CA LYS A 124 -9.82 -12.74 -16.67
C LYS A 124 -11.30 -13.09 -16.64
#